data_AF-A0A383E9Q2-F1
#
_entry.id   AF-A0A383E9Q2-F1
#
_cell.length_a   1.000
_cell.length_b   1.000
_cell.length_c   1.000
_cell.angle_alpha   90.00
_cell.angle_beta   90.00
_cell.angle_gamma   90.00
#
_symmetry.space_group_name_H-M   'P 1'
#
loop_
_entity.id
_entity.type
_entity.pdbx_description
1 polymer ?
#
loop_
_entity_poly.entity_id
_entity_poly.type
_entity_poly.pdbx_seq_one_letter_code
_entity_poly.pdbx_strand_id
1 'polypeptide(L)'
;MPLLSNKVITEVLYWVTRKKWLVISFLLSIILFYLPSPEGLLPEGHRTLIIVLTVIILIISESIPLPAIAILILIMEVILGVDTADGVASSFMNDAVFFIMGSLMLAVSIVHQGLDKRLALGII
;
A
#
# COMPACT_ATOMS: atom_id res chain seq x y z
N MET A 1 23.98 -33.59 -7.31
CA MET A 1 23.10 -32.55 -6.73
C MET A 1 23.01 -31.27 -7.60
N PRO A 2 22.50 -31.28 -8.86
CA PRO A 2 22.22 -30.05 -9.62
C PRO A 2 20.72 -29.82 -9.93
N LEU A 3 19.83 -30.78 -9.61
CA LEU A 3 18.41 -30.76 -10.01
C LEU A 3 17.52 -29.77 -9.23
N LEU A 4 17.96 -29.29 -8.06
CA LEU A 4 17.22 -28.30 -7.27
C LEU A 4 17.41 -26.87 -7.79
N SER A 5 18.58 -26.53 -8.35
CA SER A 5 18.92 -25.17 -8.80
C SER A 5 18.02 -24.70 -9.95
N ASN A 6 17.79 -25.55 -10.96
CA ASN A 6 16.98 -25.17 -12.12
C ASN A 6 15.48 -25.00 -11.78
N LYS A 7 14.95 -25.80 -10.84
CA LYS A 7 13.56 -25.64 -10.39
C LYS A 7 13.36 -24.33 -9.62
N VAL A 8 14.26 -24.01 -8.70
CA VAL A 8 14.23 -22.76 -7.94
C VAL A 8 14.34 -21.54 -8.86
N ILE A 9 15.27 -21.55 -9.82
CA ILE A 9 15.41 -20.44 -10.79
C ILE A 9 14.12 -20.27 -11.62
N THR A 10 13.51 -21.37 -12.03
CA THR A 10 12.27 -21.34 -12.81
C THR A 10 11.12 -20.79 -11.96
N GLU A 11 10.93 -21.28 -10.73
CA GLU A 11 9.90 -20.78 -9.81
C GLU A 11 10.07 -19.29 -9.48
N VAL A 12 11.31 -18.84 -9.25
CA VAL A 12 11.63 -17.42 -9.04
C VAL A 12 11.32 -16.60 -10.29
N LEU A 13 11.69 -17.06 -11.48
CA LEU A 13 11.39 -16.36 -12.74
C LEU A 13 9.88 -16.29 -13.01
N TYR A 14 9.13 -17.35 -12.73
CA TYR A 14 7.66 -17.35 -12.85
C TYR A 14 7.02 -16.37 -11.86
N TRP A 15 7.52 -16.33 -10.62
CA TRP A 15 7.05 -15.41 -9.60
C TRP A 15 7.38 -13.95 -9.96
N VAL A 16 8.61 -13.66 -10.40
CA VAL A 16 9.05 -12.33 -10.85
C VAL A 16 8.24 -11.88 -12.06
N THR A 17 7.96 -12.78 -13.02
CA THR A 17 7.16 -12.44 -14.20
C THR A 17 5.72 -12.11 -13.83
N ARG A 18 5.13 -12.84 -12.86
CA ARG A 18 3.77 -12.59 -12.37
C ARG A 18 3.68 -11.27 -11.60
N LYS A 19 4.70 -10.92 -10.81
CA LYS A 19 4.76 -9.68 -10.01
C LYS A 19 5.75 -8.66 -10.60
N LYS A 20 5.88 -8.63 -11.93
CA LYS A 20 6.88 -7.80 -12.62
C LYS A 20 6.79 -6.33 -12.20
N TRP A 21 5.58 -5.82 -11.99
CA TRP A 21 5.34 -4.44 -11.62
C TRP A 21 5.82 -4.08 -10.22
N LEU A 22 5.78 -5.02 -9.26
CA LEU A 22 6.37 -4.84 -7.93
C LEU A 22 7.89 -4.70 -8.04
N VAL A 23 8.53 -5.58 -8.80
CA VAL A 23 9.99 -5.54 -8.98
C VAL A 23 10.40 -4.27 -9.70
N ILE A 24 9.67 -3.89 -10.76
CA ILE A 24 9.92 -2.66 -11.53
C ILE A 24 9.76 -1.41 -10.66
N SER A 25 8.72 -1.32 -9.84
CA SER A 25 8.50 -0.14 -8.98
C SER A 25 9.60 0.01 -7.93
N PHE A 26 10.06 -1.10 -7.34
CA PHE A 26 11.16 -1.09 -6.37
C PHE A 26 12.50 -0.72 -7.02
N LEU A 27 12.79 -1.29 -8.19
CA LEU A 27 13.98 -0.92 -8.96
C LEU A 27 13.97 0.55 -9.36
N LEU A 28 12.82 1.06 -9.81
CA LEU A 28 12.65 2.47 -10.13
C LEU A 28 12.89 3.35 -8.90
N SER A 29 12.36 2.97 -7.74
CA SER A 29 12.58 3.69 -6.47
C SER A 29 14.08 3.80 -6.13
N ILE A 30 14.82 2.70 -6.26
CA ILE A 30 16.27 2.66 -6.01
C ILE A 30 17.01 3.56 -7.01
N ILE A 31 16.66 3.49 -8.30
CA ILE A 31 17.27 4.33 -9.34
C ILE A 31 17.05 5.81 -9.01
N LEU A 32 15.82 6.21 -8.69
CA LEU A 32 15.48 7.60 -8.36
C LEU A 32 16.17 8.08 -7.07
N PHE A 33 16.43 7.20 -6.12
CA PHE A 33 17.16 7.53 -4.90
C PHE A 33 18.62 7.91 -5.16
N TYR A 34 19.27 7.26 -6.13
CA TYR A 34 20.66 7.57 -6.52
C TYR A 34 20.77 8.76 -7.49
N LEU A 35 19.67 9.17 -8.13
CA LEU A 35 19.67 10.40 -8.92
C LEU A 35 19.75 11.64 -8.01
N PRO A 36 20.49 12.69 -8.42
CA PRO A 36 20.54 13.93 -7.67
C PRO A 36 19.14 14.57 -7.60
N SER A 37 18.83 15.15 -6.45
CA SER A 37 17.59 15.89 -6.25
C SER A 37 17.52 17.08 -7.22
N PRO A 38 16.37 17.34 -7.86
CA PRO A 38 16.18 18.52 -8.71
C PRO A 38 16.51 19.82 -7.97
N GLU A 39 17.04 20.81 -8.69
CA GLU A 39 17.36 22.12 -8.10
C GLU A 39 16.10 22.77 -7.50
N GLY A 40 16.21 23.26 -6.27
CA GLY A 40 15.10 23.91 -5.54
C GLY A 40 14.19 22.98 -4.74
N LEU A 41 14.42 21.66 -4.75
CA LEU A 41 13.64 20.69 -3.99
C LEU A 41 14.33 20.30 -2.68
N LEU A 42 13.59 20.30 -1.57
CA LEU A 42 14.11 19.75 -0.31
C LEU A 42 14.41 18.24 -0.46
N PRO A 43 15.46 17.71 0.20
CA PRO A 43 15.77 16.29 0.18
C PRO A 43 14.62 15.39 0.61
N GLU A 44 13.82 15.84 1.59
CA GLU A 44 12.61 15.17 2.06
C GLU A 44 11.54 15.10 0.96
N GLY A 45 11.33 16.20 0.23
CA GLY A 45 10.38 16.24 -0.88
C GLY A 45 10.74 15.28 -2.02
N HIS A 46 12.03 15.14 -2.33
CA HIS A 46 12.51 14.15 -3.31
C HIS A 46 12.19 12.72 -2.87
N ARG A 47 12.42 12.39 -1.59
CA ARG A 47 12.10 11.07 -1.01
C ARG A 47 10.60 10.80 -1.02
N THR A 48 9.77 11.78 -0.68
CA THR A 48 8.31 11.64 -0.76
C THR A 48 7.84 11.40 -2.19
N LEU A 49 8.42 12.07 -3.19
CA LEU A 49 8.11 11.81 -4.60
C LEU A 49 8.45 10.38 -5.02
N ILE A 50 9.59 9.84 -4.56
CA ILE A 50 9.96 8.44 -4.80
C ILE A 50 8.88 7.49 -4.27
N ILE A 51 8.40 7.72 -3.04
CA ILE A 51 7.34 6.92 -2.42
C ILE A 51 6.06 7.01 -3.25
N VAL A 52 5.62 8.23 -3.58
CA VAL A 52 4.40 8.48 -4.35
C VAL A 52 4.43 7.78 -5.71
N LEU A 53 5.53 7.90 -6.46
CA LEU A 53 5.67 7.22 -7.76
C LEU A 53 5.63 5.70 -7.62
N THR A 54 6.31 5.16 -6.60
CA THR A 54 6.31 3.72 -6.32
C THR A 54 4.90 3.22 -6.02
N VAL A 55 4.16 3.95 -5.19
CA VAL A 55 2.77 3.65 -4.80
C VAL A 55 1.82 3.74 -5.98
N ILE A 56 1.90 4.79 -6.79
CA ILE A 56 1.04 4.96 -7.97
C ILE A 56 1.22 3.78 -8.94
N ILE A 57 2.46 3.36 -9.19
CA ILE A 57 2.74 2.20 -10.05
C ILE A 57 2.12 0.94 -9.45
N LEU A 58 2.24 0.72 -8.13
CA LEU A 58 1.67 -0.45 -7.45
C LEU A 58 0.15 -0.47 -7.43
N ILE A 59 -0.49 0.69 -7.27
CA ILE A 59 -1.96 0.83 -7.30
C ILE A 59 -2.49 0.58 -8.72
N ILE A 60 -1.92 1.23 -9.73
CA ILE A 60 -2.38 1.10 -11.13
C ILE A 60 -2.15 -0.33 -11.64
N SER A 61 -1.03 -0.95 -11.26
CA SER A 61 -0.71 -2.32 -11.66
C SER A 61 -1.41 -3.40 -10.84
N GLU A 62 -2.09 -3.03 -9.76
CA GLU A 62 -2.73 -3.94 -8.78
C GLU A 62 -1.80 -5.10 -8.35
N SER A 63 -0.49 -4.84 -8.26
CA SER A 63 0.50 -5.92 -8.10
C SER A 63 0.45 -6.57 -6.71
N ILE A 64 -0.07 -5.85 -5.71
CA ILE A 64 -0.31 -6.30 -4.35
C ILE A 64 -1.63 -5.68 -3.83
N PRO A 65 -2.28 -6.30 -2.84
CA PRO A 65 -3.51 -5.74 -2.25
C PRO A 65 -3.30 -4.34 -1.69
N LEU A 66 -4.32 -3.48 -1.78
CA LEU A 66 -4.28 -2.10 -1.25
C LEU A 66 -3.82 -2.01 0.21
N PRO A 67 -4.25 -2.90 1.15
CA PRO A 67 -3.74 -2.86 2.53
C PRO A 67 -2.23 -3.10 2.63
N ALA A 68 -1.67 -3.93 1.75
CA ALA A 68 -0.22 -4.17 1.71
C ALA A 68 0.54 -2.95 1.19
N ILE A 69 -0.05 -2.19 0.24
CA ILE A 69 0.52 -0.92 -0.21
C ILE A 69 0.55 0.09 0.93
N ALA A 70 -0.51 0.18 1.73
CA ALA A 70 -0.56 1.08 2.89
C ALA A 70 0.57 0.79 3.91
N ILE A 71 0.83 -0.48 4.20
CA ILE A 71 1.95 -0.89 5.07
C ILE A 71 3.30 -0.57 4.41
N LEU A 72 3.42 -0.77 3.10
CA LEU A 72 4.64 -0.46 2.36
C LEU A 72 4.97 1.04 2.43
N ILE A 73 3.97 1.92 2.36
CA ILE A 73 4.15 3.38 2.51
C ILE A 73 4.81 3.69 3.86
N LEU A 74 4.28 3.14 4.96
CA LEU A 74 4.84 3.35 6.30
C LEU A 74 6.33 2.96 6.35
N ILE A 75 6.64 1.77 5.81
CA ILE A 75 8.00 1.23 5.80
C ILE A 75 8.92 2.12 4.96
N MET A 76 8.48 2.57 3.79
CA MET A 76 9.28 3.42 2.92
C MET A 76 9.52 4.81 3.52
N GLU A 77 8.52 5.42 4.18
CA GLU A 77 8.68 6.72 4.83
C GLU A 77 9.75 6.67 5.93
N VAL A 78 9.75 5.62 6.75
CA VAL A 78 10.75 5.45 7.80
C VAL A 78 12.14 5.10 7.24
N ILE A 79 12.22 4.18 6.26
CA ILE A 79 13.51 3.76 5.66
C ILE A 79 14.17 4.90 4.89
N LEU A 80 13.38 5.69 4.16
CA LEU A 80 13.89 6.85 3.43
C LEU A 80 14.13 8.05 4.36
N GLY A 81 13.75 7.96 5.64
CA GLY A 81 13.92 9.04 6.61
C GLY A 81 13.11 10.27 6.26
N VAL A 82 11.86 10.07 5.84
CA VAL A 82 10.87 11.14 5.61
C VAL A 82 10.22 11.53 6.93
N ASP A 83 9.88 10.55 7.77
CA ASP A 83 9.31 10.78 9.11
C ASP A 83 9.66 9.60 10.03
N THR A 84 9.41 9.77 11.33
CA THR A 84 9.64 8.80 12.40
C THR A 84 8.58 7.70 12.41
N ALA A 85 8.91 6.55 12.98
CA ALA A 85 7.96 5.44 13.09
C ALA A 85 6.67 5.82 13.82
N ASP A 86 6.77 6.62 14.89
CA ASP A 86 5.61 7.09 15.66
C ASP A 86 4.77 8.11 14.88
N GLY A 87 5.43 9.04 14.16
CA GLY A 87 4.76 10.03 13.31
C GLY A 87 3.95 9.36 12.20
N VAL A 88 4.58 8.43 11.50
CA VAL A 88 3.99 7.68 10.39
C VAL A 88 2.86 6.75 10.88
N ALA A 89 3.02 6.11 12.04
CA ALA A 89 1.98 5.28 12.67
C ALA A 89 0.73 6.09 13.10
N SER A 90 0.90 7.35 13.51
CA SER A 90 -0.22 8.21 13.90
C SER A 90 -1.24 8.43 12.77
N SER A 91 -0.78 8.38 11.51
CA SER A 91 -1.63 8.55 10.33
C SER A 91 -2.64 7.42 10.12
N PHE A 92 -2.43 6.23 10.72
CA PHE A 92 -3.34 5.08 10.56
C PHE A 92 -4.61 5.17 11.40
N MET A 93 -4.63 6.02 12.43
CA MET A 93 -5.75 6.15 13.36
C MET A 93 -6.27 7.58 13.43
N ASN A 94 -6.40 8.24 12.27
CA ASN A 94 -7.04 9.55 12.17
C ASN A 94 -8.57 9.44 12.39
N ASP A 95 -9.19 10.52 12.86
CA ASP A 95 -10.64 10.70 12.99
C ASP A 95 -11.44 10.19 11.78
N ALA A 96 -10.95 10.43 10.55
CA ALA A 96 -11.60 9.94 9.34
C ALA A 96 -11.63 8.39 9.26
N VAL A 97 -10.55 7.73 9.67
CA VAL A 97 -10.46 6.26 9.70
C VAL A 97 -11.40 5.71 10.77
N PHE A 98 -11.43 6.32 11.95
CA PHE A 98 -12.37 5.97 13.01
C PHE A 98 -13.82 6.16 12.58
N PHE A 99 -14.12 7.24 11.86
CA PHE A 99 -15.46 7.51 11.34
C PHE A 99 -15.91 6.43 10.35
N ILE A 100 -15.05 6.06 9.40
CA ILE A 100 -15.35 4.99 8.43
C ILE A 100 -15.57 3.67 9.17
N MET A 101 -14.68 3.30 10.09
CA MET A 101 -14.85 2.09 10.90
C MET A 101 -16.17 2.11 11.69
N GLY A 102 -16.50 3.21 12.35
CA GLY A 102 -17.73 3.37 13.13
C GLY A 102 -18.98 3.26 12.26
N SER A 103 -19.00 3.91 11.08
CA SER A 103 -20.13 3.83 10.15
C SER A 103 -20.35 2.41 9.61
N LEU A 104 -19.26 1.68 9.32
CA LEU A 104 -19.33 0.28 8.88
C LEU A 104 -19.81 -0.65 10.01
N MET A 105 -19.31 -0.47 11.24
CA MET A 105 -19.78 -1.23 12.41
C MET A 105 -21.26 -1.01 12.68
N LEU A 106 -21.75 0.22 12.55
CA LEU A 106 -23.17 0.55 12.68
C LEU A 106 -23.99 -0.12 11.56
N ALA A 107 -23.54 -0.02 10.30
CA ALA A 107 -24.21 -0.67 9.18
C ALA A 107 -24.32 -2.19 9.37
N VAL A 108 -23.24 -2.85 9.81
CA VAL A 108 -23.25 -4.29 10.13
C VAL A 108 -24.21 -4.60 11.27
N SER A 109 -24.27 -3.76 12.30
CA SER A 109 -25.20 -3.93 13.43
C SER A 109 -26.67 -3.83 13.00
N ILE A 110 -27.00 -2.90 12.10
CA ILE A 110 -28.34 -2.75 11.52
C ILE A 110 -28.75 -4.03 10.76
N VAL A 111 -27.85 -4.54 9.91
CA VAL A 111 -28.10 -5.76 9.12
C VAL A 111 -28.21 -6.99 10.02
N HIS A 112 -27.34 -7.11 11.02
CA HIS A 112 -27.35 -8.23 11.96
C HIS A 112 -28.66 -8.29 12.77
N GLN A 113 -29.20 -7.14 13.16
CA GLN A 113 -30.49 -7.03 13.87
C GLN A 113 -31.71 -7.27 12.95
N GLY A 114 -31.51 -7.35 11.63
CA GLY A 114 -32.57 -7.44 10.63
C GLY A 114 -33.40 -6.16 10.53
N LEU A 115 -32.87 -5.03 11.01
CA LEU A 115 -33.56 -3.74 10.98
C LEU A 115 -33.70 -3.23 9.53
N ASP A 116 -32.71 -3.52 8.68
CA ASP A 116 -32.75 -3.33 7.23
C ASP A 116 -34.00 -3.97 6.59
N LYS A 117 -34.29 -5.23 6.94
CA LYS A 117 -35.46 -5.97 6.43
C LYS A 117 -36.78 -5.43 6.98
N ARG A 118 -36.81 -5.10 8.28
CA ARG A 118 -38.02 -4.51 8.91
C ARG A 118 -38.38 -3.17 8.31
N LEU A 119 -37.38 -2.32 8.05
CA LEU A 119 -37.58 -1.03 7.38
C LEU A 119 -38.05 -1.22 5.93
N ALA A 120 -37.44 -2.15 5.18
CA ALA A 120 -37.86 -2.45 3.81
C ALA A 120 -39.32 -2.93 3.73
N LEU A 121 -39.75 -3.80 4.64
CA LEU A 121 -41.14 -4.27 4.76
C LEU A 121 -42.12 -3.20 5.26
N GLY A 122 -41.64 -2.12 5.91
CA GLY A 122 -42.49 -1.02 6.35
C GLY A 122 -42.78 0.01 5.26
N ILE A 123 -41.99 0.02 4.17
CA ILE A 123 -42.15 0.94 3.04
C ILE A 123 -43.01 0.31 1.92
N ILE A 124 -42.97 -1.02 1.78
CA ILE A 124 -43.77 -1.79 0.81
C ILE A 124 -45.09 -2.20 1.47
#